data_AF-A0A960VVQ9-F1
#
_entry.id   AF-A0A960VVQ9-F1
#
_cell.length_a   1.000
_cell.length_b   1.000
_cell.length_c   1.000
_cell.angle_alpha   90.00
_cell.angle_beta   90.00
_cell.angle_gamma   90.00
#
_symmetry.space_group_name_H-M   'P 1'
#
loop_
_entity.id
_entity.type
_entity.pdbx_description
1 polymer ?
#
loop_
_entity_poly.entity_id
_entity_poly.type
_entity_poly.pdbx_seq_one_letter_code
_entity_poly.pdbx_strand_id
1 'polypeptide(L)'
;MKTINEYCLHIVLSSDLEDKLLSPPKDLVDVLDESIRIPEQPNREKKIQFSEKKVKIPRIEQMNQAQNRALAMHHFANHELMATELFAMAILMFQNISSEIRADFLKTLTDEQKHFKMYRERIRLLGVEFGDRPLNSLFWKFLKLMQTPERFAAIMALSLEGANLDYSLVYKNVFDLYDDLDSSKIMNTIYHDEIKHVRRGLKIIHKKIPNGVSDWDYYQTLLEFPFTPRRAKGFFFVPDSRYKAGFSEKFIKNLGEYKDKFSNRKKEILPDSIKIWGTYSD
;
A
#
# COMPACT_ATOMS: atom_id res chain seq x y z
N MET A 1 -13.77 23.02 -2.76
CA MET A 1 -13.20 22.08 -3.74
C MET A 1 -14.35 21.54 -4.57
N LYS A 2 -14.31 21.74 -5.89
CA LYS A 2 -15.36 21.35 -6.86
C LYS A 2 -14.87 20.29 -7.84
N THR A 3 -13.56 20.16 -8.06
CA THR A 3 -12.99 19.17 -8.99
C THR A 3 -12.14 18.12 -8.26
N ILE A 4 -12.00 16.95 -8.87
CA ILE A 4 -11.11 15.89 -8.35
C ILE A 4 -9.67 16.42 -8.22
N ASN A 5 -9.20 17.22 -9.17
CA ASN A 5 -7.87 17.81 -9.14
C ASN A 5 -7.67 18.77 -7.96
N GLU A 6 -8.64 19.66 -7.68
CA GLU A 6 -8.59 20.55 -6.51
C GLU A 6 -8.55 19.77 -5.19
N TYR A 7 -9.35 18.70 -5.12
CA TYR A 7 -9.36 17.80 -3.96
C TYR A 7 -8.00 17.13 -3.76
N CYS A 8 -7.44 16.51 -4.80
CA CYS A 8 -6.14 15.83 -4.71
C CYS A 8 -5.00 16.81 -4.41
N LEU A 9 -5.03 18.03 -4.96
CA LEU A 9 -4.08 19.09 -4.62
C LEU A 9 -4.16 19.45 -3.13
N HIS A 10 -5.38 19.57 -2.58
CA HIS A 10 -5.55 19.86 -1.16
C HIS A 10 -4.98 18.74 -0.26
N ILE A 11 -5.22 17.47 -0.60
CA ILE A 11 -4.64 16.32 0.13
C ILE A 11 -3.11 16.36 0.14
N VAL A 12 -2.48 16.70 -0.99
CA VAL A 12 -1.02 16.70 -1.09
C VAL A 12 -0.40 17.96 -0.45
N LEU A 13 -1.03 19.13 -0.64
CA LEU A 13 -0.46 20.42 -0.24
C LEU A 13 -0.88 20.88 1.16
N SER A 14 -1.91 20.33 1.78
CA SER A 14 -2.18 20.64 3.18
C SER A 14 -1.11 20.05 4.08
N SER A 15 -0.70 20.82 5.09
CA SER A 15 0.18 20.34 6.16
C SER A 15 -0.60 19.67 7.29
N ASP A 16 -1.90 19.97 7.42
CA ASP A 16 -2.77 19.40 8.46
C ASP A 16 -3.10 17.93 8.15
N LEU A 17 -2.97 17.07 9.16
CA LEU A 17 -3.33 15.67 9.04
C LEU A 17 -4.84 15.49 8.83
N GLU A 18 -5.71 16.30 9.44
CA GLU A 18 -7.15 16.13 9.25
C GLU A 18 -7.60 16.48 7.84
N ASP A 19 -6.98 17.49 7.22
CA ASP A 19 -7.21 17.83 5.80
C ASP A 19 -6.89 16.65 4.87
N LYS A 20 -5.78 15.95 5.13
CA LYS A 20 -5.37 14.74 4.39
C LYS A 20 -6.35 13.58 4.54
N LEU A 21 -7.24 13.63 5.53
CA LEU A 21 -8.22 12.61 5.85
C LEU A 21 -9.65 13.02 5.49
N LEU A 22 -9.84 14.19 4.88
CA LEU A 22 -11.13 14.60 4.36
C LEU A 22 -11.59 13.65 3.27
N SER A 23 -12.80 13.12 3.43
CA SER A 23 -13.44 12.34 2.36
C SER A 23 -13.74 13.23 1.15
N PRO A 24 -13.68 12.69 -0.07
CA PRO A 24 -14.00 13.46 -1.26
C PRO A 24 -15.45 13.98 -1.21
N PRO A 25 -15.70 15.26 -1.58
CA PRO A 25 -17.06 15.76 -1.79
C PRO A 25 -17.87 14.86 -2.74
N LYS A 26 -19.18 14.75 -2.52
CA LYS A 26 -20.04 13.84 -3.30
C LYS A 26 -20.23 14.29 -4.76
N ASP A 27 -20.04 15.58 -5.02
CA ASP A 27 -20.33 16.28 -6.26
C ASP A 27 -19.05 16.71 -7.00
N LEU A 28 -17.92 16.05 -6.73
CA LEU A 28 -16.67 16.31 -7.46
C LEU A 28 -16.84 16.03 -8.94
N VAL A 29 -16.45 17.01 -9.76
CA VAL A 29 -16.39 16.88 -11.22
C VAL A 29 -14.98 16.45 -11.63
N ASP A 30 -14.89 15.46 -12.52
CA ASP A 30 -13.62 15.10 -13.15
C ASP A 30 -13.35 16.03 -14.34
N VAL A 31 -12.43 16.98 -14.14
CA VAL A 31 -11.98 17.93 -15.17
C VAL A 31 -10.50 17.71 -15.37
N LEU A 32 -10.08 17.42 -16.60
CA LEU A 32 -8.67 17.24 -16.93
C LEU A 32 -7.97 18.61 -17.00
N ASP A 33 -6.76 18.67 -16.46
CA ASP A 33 -5.94 19.89 -16.47
C ASP A 33 -4.45 19.54 -16.51
N GLU A 34 -3.85 19.58 -17.70
CA GLU A 34 -2.42 19.32 -17.91
C GLU A 34 -1.51 20.45 -17.40
N SER A 35 -2.06 21.60 -17.00
CA SER A 35 -1.29 22.74 -16.50
C SER A 35 -0.94 22.64 -15.01
N ILE A 36 -1.47 21.62 -14.31
CA ILE A 36 -1.25 21.41 -12.88
C ILE A 36 0.25 21.22 -12.60
N ARG A 37 0.79 22.09 -11.75
CA ARG A 37 2.13 21.92 -11.20
C ARG A 37 2.13 20.81 -10.16
N ILE A 38 2.73 19.68 -10.52
CA ILE A 38 2.88 18.53 -9.64
C ILE A 38 3.91 18.86 -8.54
N PRO A 39 3.55 18.75 -7.25
CA PRO A 39 4.51 18.94 -6.16
C PRO A 39 5.51 17.78 -6.09
N GLU A 40 6.75 18.04 -5.69
CA GLU A 40 7.78 17.00 -5.59
C GLU A 40 7.55 16.06 -4.38
N GLN A 41 6.93 16.58 -3.32
CA GLN A 41 6.66 15.91 -2.06
C GLN A 41 5.37 16.45 -1.44
N PRO A 42 4.71 15.69 -0.53
CA PRO A 42 3.54 16.18 0.16
C PRO A 42 3.98 17.14 1.27
N ASN A 43 3.17 18.15 1.55
CA ASN A 43 3.34 18.96 2.74
C ASN A 43 2.90 18.15 3.97
N ARG A 44 3.60 18.36 5.09
CA ARG A 44 3.31 17.69 6.37
C ARG A 44 3.69 18.59 7.53
N GLU A 45 2.83 18.68 8.54
CA GLU A 45 3.16 19.34 9.80
C GLU A 45 4.37 18.68 10.48
N LYS A 46 5.05 19.44 11.34
CA LYS A 46 6.31 19.02 11.98
C LYS A 46 6.24 17.66 12.66
N LYS A 47 5.09 17.33 13.29
CA LYS A 47 4.90 16.07 14.03
C LYS A 47 4.98 14.84 13.12
N ILE A 48 4.55 14.95 11.86
CA ILE A 48 4.46 13.83 10.92
C ILE A 48 5.37 14.00 9.70
N GLN A 49 6.36 14.88 9.78
CA GLN A 49 7.38 15.03 8.74
C GLN A 49 8.17 13.74 8.53
N PHE A 50 8.65 13.55 7.30
CA PHE A 50 9.53 12.43 6.99
C PHE A 50 10.83 12.52 7.78
N SER A 51 11.32 11.35 8.15
CA SER A 51 12.57 11.16 8.87
C SER A 51 13.40 10.07 8.23
N GLU A 52 14.70 10.33 8.09
CA GLU A 52 15.68 9.33 7.65
C GLU A 52 16.08 8.37 8.79
N LYS A 53 15.61 8.61 10.02
CA LYS A 53 15.87 7.72 11.16
C LYS A 53 15.14 6.38 10.93
N LYS A 54 15.92 5.31 10.79
CA LYS A 54 15.38 3.95 10.61
C LYS A 54 14.73 3.46 11.90
N VAL A 55 13.43 3.20 11.83
CA VAL A 55 12.66 2.50 12.87
C VAL A 55 12.35 1.11 12.35
N LYS A 56 12.64 0.08 13.15
CA LYS A 56 12.29 -1.30 12.81
C LYS A 56 10.90 -1.61 13.33
N ILE A 57 10.10 -2.29 12.51
CA ILE A 57 8.87 -2.92 12.98
C ILE A 57 9.28 -3.97 14.02
N PRO A 58 8.60 -4.05 15.19
CA PRO A 58 8.87 -5.11 16.16
C PRO A 58 8.68 -6.48 15.51
N ARG A 59 9.48 -7.47 15.92
CA ARG A 59 9.35 -8.83 15.38
C ARG A 59 8.06 -9.46 15.85
N ILE A 60 7.57 -10.44 15.10
CA ILE A 60 6.35 -11.18 15.44
C ILE A 60 6.40 -11.75 16.85
N GLU A 61 7.54 -12.32 17.27
CA GLU A 61 7.71 -12.90 18.62
C GLU A 61 7.57 -11.87 19.75
N GLN A 62 7.69 -10.57 19.43
CA GLN A 62 7.61 -9.47 20.38
C GLN A 62 6.19 -8.89 20.48
N MET A 63 5.23 -9.40 19.71
CA MET A 63 3.86 -8.87 19.65
C MET A 63 2.99 -9.28 20.86
N ASN A 64 3.54 -10.06 21.79
CA ASN A 64 2.94 -10.29 23.11
C ASN A 64 2.81 -9.00 23.93
N GLN A 65 3.63 -7.97 23.64
CA GLN A 65 3.55 -6.67 24.28
C GLN A 65 2.62 -5.74 23.50
N ALA A 66 1.58 -5.20 24.16
CA ALA A 66 0.63 -4.27 23.54
C ALA A 66 1.32 -3.06 22.88
N GLN A 67 2.36 -2.53 23.52
CA GLN A 67 3.18 -1.45 22.97
C GLN A 67 3.80 -1.81 21.61
N ASN A 68 4.27 -3.05 21.42
CA ASN A 68 4.87 -3.49 20.16
C ASN A 68 3.81 -3.63 19.05
N ARG A 69 2.60 -4.08 19.40
CA ARG A 69 1.45 -4.08 18.47
C ARG A 69 1.12 -2.66 18.02
N ALA A 70 1.09 -1.70 18.95
CA ALA A 70 0.88 -0.28 18.65
C ALA A 70 1.97 0.28 17.71
N LEU A 71 3.24 -0.06 17.95
CA LEU A 71 4.35 0.37 17.09
C LEU A 71 4.30 -0.24 15.69
N ALA A 72 3.85 -1.49 15.55
CA ALA A 72 3.63 -2.10 14.24
C ALA A 72 2.52 -1.37 13.47
N MET A 73 1.37 -1.14 14.11
CA MET A 73 0.26 -0.43 13.49
C MET A 73 0.55 1.04 13.20
N HIS A 74 1.42 1.70 13.99
CA HIS A 74 1.92 3.05 13.68
C HIS A 74 2.69 3.07 12.36
N HIS A 75 3.50 2.04 12.12
CA HIS A 75 4.20 1.88 10.84
C HIS A 75 3.23 1.63 9.68
N PHE A 76 2.17 0.84 9.90
CA PHE A 76 1.14 0.58 8.89
C PHE A 76 0.36 1.85 8.59
N ALA A 77 -0.03 2.64 9.59
CA ALA A 77 -0.64 3.95 9.41
C ALA A 77 0.23 4.86 8.53
N ASN A 78 1.56 4.84 8.67
CA ASN A 78 2.42 5.63 7.78
C ASN A 78 2.37 5.15 6.32
N HIS A 79 2.22 3.84 6.08
CA HIS A 79 2.01 3.32 4.74
C HIS A 79 0.69 3.84 4.16
N GLU A 80 -0.41 3.78 4.91
CA GLU A 80 -1.72 4.24 4.44
C GLU A 80 -1.73 5.75 4.12
N LEU A 81 -1.03 6.56 4.92
CA LEU A 81 -0.90 7.98 4.63
C LEU A 81 -0.08 8.23 3.36
N MET A 82 1.03 7.52 3.18
CA MET A 82 1.82 7.64 1.94
C MET A 82 1.02 7.17 0.72
N ALA A 83 0.26 6.08 0.84
CA ALA A 83 -0.58 5.56 -0.24
C ALA A 83 -1.69 6.55 -0.61
N THR A 84 -2.40 7.11 0.39
CA THR A 84 -3.37 8.19 0.22
C THR A 84 -2.80 9.33 -0.62
N GLU A 85 -1.64 9.86 -0.22
CA GLU A 85 -1.00 10.98 -0.91
C GLU A 85 -0.53 10.58 -2.32
N LEU A 86 -0.02 9.36 -2.51
CA LEU A 86 0.47 8.88 -3.81
C LEU A 86 -0.65 8.59 -4.81
N PHE A 87 -1.81 8.11 -4.37
CA PHE A 87 -2.98 7.99 -5.25
C PHE A 87 -3.53 9.36 -5.65
N ALA A 88 -3.52 10.34 -4.73
CA ALA A 88 -3.82 11.73 -5.07
C ALA A 88 -2.83 12.26 -6.11
N MET A 89 -1.53 12.02 -5.91
CA MET A 89 -0.49 12.38 -6.86
C MET A 89 -0.68 11.72 -8.23
N ALA A 90 -1.06 10.44 -8.28
CA ALA A 90 -1.32 9.75 -9.55
C ALA A 90 -2.46 10.40 -10.35
N ILE A 91 -3.52 10.83 -9.67
CA ILE A 91 -4.61 11.57 -10.31
C ILE A 91 -4.10 12.90 -10.86
N LEU A 92 -3.24 13.62 -10.12
CA LEU A 92 -2.67 14.87 -10.59
C LEU A 92 -1.71 14.65 -11.78
N MET A 93 -0.83 13.65 -11.71
CA MET A 93 0.18 13.35 -12.74
C MET A 93 -0.44 12.81 -14.03
N PHE A 94 -1.50 12.00 -13.93
CA PHE A 94 -2.08 11.29 -15.07
C PHE A 94 -3.40 11.94 -15.50
N GLN A 95 -3.29 13.04 -16.25
CA GLN A 95 -4.45 13.72 -16.83
C GLN A 95 -4.94 13.03 -18.11
N ASN A 96 -4.09 12.26 -18.79
CA ASN A 96 -4.42 11.59 -20.07
C ASN A 96 -4.98 10.16 -19.95
N ILE A 97 -5.37 9.75 -18.75
CA ILE A 97 -6.05 8.46 -18.52
C ILE A 97 -7.57 8.63 -18.48
N SER A 98 -8.29 7.56 -18.78
CA SER A 98 -9.76 7.56 -18.74
C SER A 98 -10.29 7.95 -17.35
N SER A 99 -11.43 8.66 -17.32
CA SER A 99 -12.15 9.01 -16.09
C SER A 99 -12.46 7.79 -15.21
N GLU A 100 -12.68 6.61 -15.81
CA GLU A 100 -12.85 5.34 -15.08
C GLU A 100 -11.62 5.02 -14.19
N ILE A 101 -10.40 5.15 -14.71
CA ILE A 101 -9.17 4.86 -13.96
C ILE A 101 -8.95 5.93 -12.88
N ARG A 102 -9.22 7.21 -13.19
CA ARG A 102 -9.14 8.31 -12.21
C ARG A 102 -10.11 8.10 -11.06
N ALA A 103 -11.34 7.66 -11.35
CA ALA A 103 -12.33 7.30 -10.34
C ALA A 103 -11.88 6.09 -9.51
N ASP A 104 -11.23 5.10 -10.10
CA ASP A 104 -10.69 3.95 -9.36
C ASP A 104 -9.52 4.34 -8.45
N PHE A 105 -8.64 5.27 -8.87
CA PHE A 105 -7.63 5.86 -7.99
C PHE A 105 -8.25 6.65 -6.84
N LEU A 106 -9.31 7.43 -7.10
CA LEU A 106 -10.00 8.18 -6.05
C LEU A 106 -10.67 7.26 -5.02
N LYS A 107 -11.24 6.13 -5.48
CA LYS A 107 -11.78 5.11 -4.58
C LYS A 107 -10.67 4.52 -3.72
N THR A 108 -9.55 4.11 -4.30
CA THR A 108 -8.43 3.55 -3.52
C THR A 108 -7.89 4.57 -2.53
N LEU A 109 -7.68 5.83 -2.92
CA LEU A 109 -7.32 6.92 -2.00
C LEU A 109 -8.27 6.98 -0.80
N THR A 110 -9.59 6.91 -1.05
CA THR A 110 -10.61 6.96 0.01
C THR A 110 -10.56 5.74 0.92
N ASP A 111 -10.30 4.56 0.34
CA ASP A 111 -10.10 3.30 1.08
C ASP A 111 -8.84 3.43 1.99
N GLU A 112 -7.74 3.99 1.52
CA GLU A 112 -6.52 4.22 2.34
C GLU A 112 -6.74 5.26 3.45
N GLN A 113 -7.53 6.31 3.21
CA GLN A 113 -7.91 7.24 4.28
C GLN A 113 -8.69 6.54 5.39
N LYS A 114 -9.57 5.60 5.03
CA LYS A 114 -10.31 4.77 5.99
C LYS A 114 -9.35 3.85 6.75
N HIS A 115 -8.43 3.18 6.06
CA HIS A 115 -7.41 2.32 6.69
C HIS A 115 -6.56 3.10 7.69
N PHE A 116 -6.08 4.28 7.29
CA PHE A 116 -5.35 5.19 8.16
C PHE A 116 -6.13 5.53 9.43
N LYS A 117 -7.40 5.93 9.29
CA LYS A 117 -8.27 6.29 10.42
C LYS A 117 -8.44 5.11 11.40
N MET A 118 -8.60 3.89 10.88
CA MET A 118 -8.71 2.68 11.70
C MET A 118 -7.42 2.43 12.49
N TYR A 119 -6.25 2.53 11.85
CA TYR A 119 -4.98 2.39 12.57
C TYR A 119 -4.76 3.52 13.57
N ARG A 120 -5.01 4.77 13.21
CA ARG A 120 -4.84 5.94 14.07
C ARG A 120 -5.64 5.77 15.37
N GLU A 121 -6.91 5.41 15.25
CA GLU A 121 -7.73 5.20 16.44
C GLU A 121 -7.23 4.01 17.27
N ARG A 122 -6.81 2.92 16.62
CA ARG A 122 -6.30 1.75 17.34
C ARG A 122 -5.01 2.03 18.10
N ILE A 123 -4.04 2.72 17.48
CA ILE A 123 -2.78 3.05 18.17
C ILE A 123 -3.01 4.02 19.33
N ARG A 124 -3.97 4.95 19.19
CA ARG A 124 -4.37 5.88 20.26
C ARG A 124 -4.91 5.13 21.49
N LEU A 125 -5.79 4.14 21.26
CA LEU A 125 -6.29 3.27 22.33
C LEU A 125 -5.20 2.44 23.02
N LEU A 126 -4.07 2.20 22.33
CA LEU A 126 -2.90 1.53 22.88
C LEU A 126 -1.84 2.50 23.43
N GLY A 127 -2.17 3.80 23.55
CA GLY A 127 -1.32 4.82 24.18
C GLY A 127 -0.21 5.38 23.28
N VAL A 128 -0.37 5.31 21.95
CA VAL A 128 0.56 5.89 20.97
C VAL A 128 -0.17 6.85 20.04
N GLU A 129 0.37 8.04 19.84
CA GLU A 129 -0.14 8.97 18.83
C GLU A 129 0.60 8.79 17.49
N PHE A 130 -0.11 9.07 16.39
CA PHE A 130 0.55 9.12 15.09
C PHE A 130 1.59 10.26 15.06
N GLY A 131 2.76 10.00 14.47
CA GLY A 131 3.92 10.91 14.54
C GLY A 131 4.83 10.78 15.78
N ASP A 132 4.47 10.01 16.82
CA ASP A 132 5.35 9.81 17.99
C ASP A 132 6.64 9.04 17.67
N ARG A 133 6.66 8.34 16.53
CA ARG A 133 7.85 7.66 16.01
C ARG A 133 8.22 8.25 14.64
N PRO A 134 9.53 8.26 14.31
CA PRO A 134 10.00 8.69 13.00
C PRO A 134 9.23 8.01 11.85
N LEU A 135 8.73 8.81 10.92
CA LEU A 135 7.99 8.34 9.76
C LEU A 135 8.91 8.25 8.54
N ASN A 136 9.01 7.07 7.93
CA ASN A 136 9.83 6.90 6.74
C ASN A 136 9.10 7.43 5.48
N SER A 137 9.86 7.70 4.43
CA SER A 137 9.37 8.15 3.10
C SER A 137 9.51 7.06 2.03
N LEU A 138 9.41 5.77 2.40
CA LEU A 138 9.79 4.67 1.53
C LEU A 138 9.06 4.67 0.19
N PHE A 139 7.75 4.90 0.16
CA PHE A 139 6.98 4.85 -1.08
C PHE A 139 7.32 6.05 -1.97
N TRP A 140 7.44 7.24 -1.37
CA TRP A 140 7.83 8.48 -2.03
C TRP A 140 9.22 8.40 -2.69
N LYS A 141 10.17 7.63 -2.13
CA LYS A 141 11.47 7.38 -2.77
C LYS A 141 11.37 6.69 -4.13
N PHE A 142 10.25 6.02 -4.42
CA PHE A 142 10.01 5.35 -5.71
C PHE A 142 9.14 6.17 -6.67
N LEU A 143 8.69 7.38 -6.31
CA LEU A 143 7.83 8.21 -7.16
C LEU A 143 8.43 8.40 -8.56
N LYS A 144 9.74 8.65 -8.65
CA LYS A 144 10.47 8.80 -9.93
C LYS A 144 10.40 7.58 -10.86
N LEU A 145 10.09 6.40 -10.33
CA LEU A 145 9.91 5.18 -11.11
C LEU A 145 8.46 5.00 -11.58
N MET A 146 7.51 5.76 -11.02
CA MET A 146 6.07 5.66 -11.26
C MET A 146 5.54 6.74 -12.21
N GLN A 147 6.30 7.09 -13.26
CA GLN A 147 5.99 8.24 -14.11
C GLN A 147 4.96 7.95 -15.23
N THR A 148 4.46 6.71 -15.31
CA THR A 148 3.34 6.35 -16.20
C THR A 148 2.27 5.59 -15.41
N PRO A 149 1.01 5.56 -15.87
CA PRO A 149 -0.06 4.81 -15.19
C PRO A 149 0.27 3.33 -14.98
N GLU A 150 0.92 2.69 -15.96
CA GLU A 150 1.32 1.28 -15.91
C GLU A 150 2.43 1.06 -14.88
N ARG A 151 3.45 1.93 -14.85
CA ARG A 151 4.53 1.85 -13.84
C ARG A 151 4.02 2.15 -12.43
N PHE A 152 3.12 3.12 -12.29
CA PHE A 152 2.44 3.39 -11.02
C PHE A 152 1.62 2.17 -10.56
N ALA A 153 0.81 1.59 -11.44
CA ALA A 153 0.04 0.38 -11.14
C ALA A 153 0.95 -0.80 -10.77
N ALA A 154 2.07 -1.00 -11.48
CA ALA A 154 3.02 -2.07 -11.18
C ALA A 154 3.65 -1.91 -9.80
N ILE A 155 4.08 -0.69 -9.45
CA ILE A 155 4.79 -0.44 -8.21
C ILE A 155 3.83 -0.28 -7.01
N MET A 156 2.84 0.61 -7.09
CA MET A 156 1.89 0.82 -5.99
C MET A 156 0.96 -0.37 -5.83
N ALA A 157 0.13 -0.66 -6.84
CA ALA A 157 -0.94 -1.64 -6.68
C ALA A 157 -0.41 -3.09 -6.72
N LEU A 158 0.33 -3.51 -7.74
CA LEU A 158 0.74 -4.91 -7.85
C LEU A 158 1.85 -5.29 -6.87
N SER A 159 2.66 -4.31 -6.42
CA SER A 159 3.82 -4.59 -5.58
C SER A 159 3.62 -4.18 -4.13
N LEU A 160 3.44 -2.89 -3.84
CA LEU A 160 3.33 -2.43 -2.46
C LEU A 160 2.02 -2.93 -1.82
N GLU A 161 0.87 -2.72 -2.46
CA GLU A 161 -0.41 -3.30 -2.02
C GLU A 161 -0.45 -4.82 -2.19
N GLY A 162 0.17 -5.33 -3.26
CA GLY A 162 0.36 -6.76 -3.47
C GLY A 162 1.08 -7.44 -2.30
N ALA A 163 2.05 -6.79 -1.67
CA ALA A 163 2.70 -7.29 -0.46
C ALA A 163 1.83 -7.10 0.79
N ASN A 164 1.03 -6.03 0.87
CA ASN A 164 0.07 -5.83 1.95
C ASN A 164 -0.97 -6.96 2.02
N LEU A 165 -1.34 -7.61 0.90
CA LEU A 165 -2.15 -8.82 0.93
C LEU A 165 -1.57 -9.93 1.83
N ASP A 166 -0.23 -10.08 1.84
CA ASP A 166 0.44 -11.04 2.71
C ASP A 166 0.50 -10.54 4.16
N TYR A 167 0.97 -9.31 4.34
CA TYR A 167 1.14 -8.73 5.66
C TYR A 167 -0.17 -8.64 6.42
N SER A 168 -1.28 -8.31 5.75
CA SER A 168 -2.60 -8.24 6.37
C SER A 168 -3.05 -9.59 6.93
N LEU A 169 -2.85 -10.68 6.21
CA LEU A 169 -3.17 -12.01 6.72
C LEU A 169 -2.22 -12.45 7.84
N VAL A 170 -0.93 -12.17 7.71
CA VAL A 170 0.03 -12.49 8.77
C VAL A 170 -0.33 -11.75 10.05
N TYR A 171 -0.43 -10.42 10.00
CA TYR A 171 -0.63 -9.61 11.19
C TYR A 171 -2.02 -9.81 11.78
N LYS A 172 -3.05 -10.13 10.98
CA LYS A 172 -4.33 -10.62 11.50
C LYS A 172 -4.12 -11.81 12.44
N ASN A 173 -3.42 -12.85 11.99
CA ASN A 173 -3.21 -14.06 12.80
C ASN A 173 -2.26 -13.81 13.98
N VAL A 174 -1.27 -12.92 13.83
CA VAL A 174 -0.40 -12.49 14.93
C VAL A 174 -1.21 -11.78 16.02
N PHE A 175 -2.15 -10.91 15.65
CA PHE A 175 -3.01 -10.24 16.62
C PHE A 175 -4.00 -11.21 17.27
N ASP A 176 -4.59 -12.13 16.51
CA ASP A 176 -5.43 -13.21 17.04
C ASP A 176 -4.68 -14.06 18.08
N LEU A 177 -3.41 -14.40 17.83
CA LEU A 177 -2.58 -15.20 18.75
C LEU A 177 -2.41 -14.56 20.13
N TYR A 178 -2.45 -13.23 20.22
CA TYR A 178 -2.27 -12.49 21.46
C TYR A 178 -3.57 -11.82 21.94
N ASP A 179 -4.72 -12.40 21.57
CA ASP A 179 -6.07 -11.98 21.95
C ASP A 179 -6.40 -10.51 21.59
N ASP A 180 -5.71 -9.94 20.61
CA ASP A 180 -5.98 -8.60 20.08
C ASP A 180 -6.97 -8.67 18.92
N LEU A 181 -8.21 -9.04 19.26
CA LEU A 181 -9.28 -9.25 18.28
C LEU A 181 -9.66 -7.96 17.54
N ASP A 182 -9.48 -6.80 18.16
CA ASP A 182 -9.77 -5.51 17.53
C ASP A 182 -8.78 -5.19 16.42
N SER A 183 -7.47 -5.34 16.68
CA SER A 183 -6.45 -5.16 15.66
C SER A 183 -6.56 -6.22 14.56
N SER A 184 -6.90 -7.46 14.91
CA SER A 184 -7.18 -8.52 13.93
C SER A 184 -8.31 -8.15 12.97
N LYS A 185 -9.44 -7.64 13.47
CA LYS A 185 -10.56 -7.18 12.64
C LYS A 185 -10.16 -6.06 11.69
N ILE A 186 -9.27 -5.15 12.13
CA ILE A 186 -8.72 -4.08 11.27
C ILE A 186 -7.95 -4.70 10.11
N MET A 187 -7.00 -5.60 10.39
CA MET A 187 -6.22 -6.27 9.35
C MET A 187 -7.10 -7.08 8.38
N ASN A 188 -8.15 -7.73 8.89
CA ASN A 188 -9.10 -8.44 8.05
C ASN A 188 -9.89 -7.50 7.14
N THR A 189 -10.30 -6.32 7.62
CA THR A 189 -10.98 -5.32 6.79
C THR A 189 -10.07 -4.86 5.65
N ILE A 190 -8.83 -4.49 6.00
CA ILE A 190 -7.82 -4.02 5.05
C ILE A 190 -7.54 -5.09 3.99
N TYR A 191 -7.36 -6.35 4.39
CA TYR A 191 -7.16 -7.47 3.45
C TYR A 191 -8.22 -7.52 2.33
N HIS A 192 -9.50 -7.33 2.66
CA HIS A 192 -10.59 -7.39 1.67
C HIS A 192 -10.61 -6.18 0.74
N ASP A 193 -10.21 -5.00 1.24
CA ASP A 193 -10.10 -3.79 0.45
C ASP A 193 -8.85 -3.85 -0.46
N GLU A 194 -7.72 -4.38 0.02
CA GLU A 194 -6.50 -4.58 -0.76
C GLU A 194 -6.70 -5.49 -1.99
N ILE A 195 -7.53 -6.54 -1.87
CA ILE A 195 -7.86 -7.38 -3.03
C ILE A 195 -8.47 -6.54 -4.16
N LYS A 196 -9.27 -5.51 -3.82
CA LYS A 196 -9.86 -4.60 -4.80
C LYS A 196 -8.82 -3.64 -5.35
N HIS A 197 -7.91 -3.12 -4.52
CA HIS A 197 -6.84 -2.21 -4.93
C HIS A 197 -5.93 -2.88 -5.97
N VAL A 198 -5.47 -4.09 -5.67
CA VAL A 198 -4.61 -4.85 -6.57
C VAL A 198 -5.34 -5.21 -7.87
N ARG A 199 -6.62 -5.57 -7.80
CA ARG A 199 -7.45 -5.83 -8.99
C ARG A 199 -7.59 -4.60 -9.90
N ARG A 200 -7.79 -3.40 -9.32
CA ARG A 200 -7.84 -2.13 -10.07
C ARG A 200 -6.52 -1.89 -10.79
N GLY A 201 -5.38 -2.13 -10.13
CA GLY A 201 -4.05 -2.03 -10.73
C GLY A 201 -3.82 -3.03 -11.87
N LEU A 202 -4.23 -4.29 -11.69
CA LEU A 202 -4.11 -5.33 -12.73
C LEU A 202 -4.86 -4.95 -14.00
N LYS A 203 -6.05 -4.37 -13.86
CA LYS A 203 -6.84 -3.89 -15.02
C LYS A 203 -6.08 -2.87 -15.86
N ILE A 204 -5.31 -1.97 -15.25
CA ILE A 204 -4.51 -0.96 -15.96
C ILE A 204 -3.43 -1.65 -16.79
N ILE A 205 -2.71 -2.59 -16.18
CA ILE A 205 -1.61 -3.31 -16.83
C ILE A 205 -2.13 -4.22 -17.94
N HIS A 206 -3.20 -4.99 -17.69
CA HIS A 206 -3.77 -5.93 -18.66
C HIS A 206 -4.25 -5.24 -19.95
N LYS A 207 -4.74 -4.00 -19.86
CA LYS A 207 -5.13 -3.21 -21.05
C LYS A 207 -3.93 -2.81 -21.93
N LYS A 208 -2.69 -2.98 -21.45
CA LYS A 208 -1.46 -2.48 -22.08
C LYS A 208 -0.46 -3.58 -22.44
N ILE A 209 -0.75 -4.84 -22.07
CA ILE A 209 0.10 -5.98 -22.40
C ILE A 209 0.17 -6.15 -23.93
N PRO A 210 1.37 -6.19 -24.53
CA PRO A 210 1.52 -6.48 -25.95
C PRO A 210 1.09 -7.91 -26.31
N ASN A 211 0.64 -8.11 -27.55
CA ASN A 211 0.26 -9.43 -28.05
C ASN A 211 1.41 -10.45 -27.89
N GLY A 212 1.09 -11.62 -27.34
CA GLY A 212 2.06 -12.70 -27.13
C GLY A 212 2.98 -12.53 -25.91
N VAL A 213 2.87 -11.44 -25.16
CA VAL A 213 3.62 -11.21 -23.92
C VAL A 213 2.76 -11.63 -22.72
N SER A 214 3.34 -12.31 -21.74
CA SER A 214 2.60 -12.64 -20.50
C SER A 214 2.53 -11.44 -19.55
N ASP A 215 1.53 -11.42 -18.67
CA ASP A 215 1.38 -10.41 -17.62
C ASP A 215 2.61 -10.29 -16.72
N TRP A 216 3.23 -11.41 -16.36
CA TRP A 216 4.48 -11.46 -15.60
C TRP A 216 5.63 -10.79 -16.35
N ASP A 217 5.86 -11.17 -17.60
CA ASP A 217 6.98 -10.64 -18.38
C ASP A 217 6.82 -9.13 -18.60
N TYR A 218 5.59 -8.68 -18.91
CA TYR A 218 5.30 -7.25 -19.03
C TYR A 218 5.48 -6.50 -17.72
N TYR A 219 4.99 -7.03 -16.59
CA TYR A 219 5.19 -6.45 -15.26
C TYR A 219 6.68 -6.26 -14.94
N GLN A 220 7.55 -7.22 -15.29
CA GLN A 220 8.99 -7.07 -15.08
C GLN A 220 9.59 -5.88 -15.86
N THR A 221 9.09 -5.58 -17.07
CA THR A 221 9.55 -4.43 -17.86
C THR A 221 9.16 -3.08 -17.26
N LEU A 222 8.16 -3.05 -16.37
CA LEU A 222 7.68 -1.84 -15.71
C LEU A 222 8.50 -1.50 -14.45
N LEU A 223 9.41 -2.39 -14.03
CA LEU A 223 10.23 -2.21 -12.84
C LEU A 223 11.66 -1.87 -13.20
N GLU A 224 12.28 -1.04 -12.35
CA GLU A 224 13.67 -0.63 -12.49
C GLU A 224 14.38 -0.73 -11.13
N PHE A 225 15.64 -1.20 -11.14
CA PHE A 225 16.45 -1.32 -9.93
C PHE A 225 16.56 0.06 -9.22
N PRO A 226 16.44 0.12 -7.87
CA PRO A 226 16.44 -0.98 -6.91
C PRO A 226 15.07 -1.60 -6.61
N PHE A 227 14.03 -1.28 -7.39
CA PHE A 227 12.72 -1.90 -7.23
C PHE A 227 12.65 -3.22 -8.00
N THR A 228 12.35 -4.31 -7.30
CA THR A 228 12.29 -5.66 -7.88
C THR A 228 10.98 -6.35 -7.52
N PRO A 229 10.57 -7.41 -8.25
CA PRO A 229 9.39 -8.21 -7.91
C PRO A 229 9.37 -8.74 -6.47
N ARG A 230 10.52 -8.81 -5.79
CA ARG A 230 10.56 -9.17 -4.36
C ARG A 230 9.70 -8.24 -3.50
N ARG A 231 9.54 -6.98 -3.89
CA ARG A 231 8.70 -6.00 -3.18
C ARG A 231 7.21 -6.33 -3.24
N ALA A 232 6.78 -7.22 -4.14
CA ALA A 232 5.38 -7.63 -4.33
C ALA A 232 4.90 -8.76 -3.40
N LYS A 233 5.75 -9.20 -2.47
CA LYS A 233 5.40 -10.22 -1.49
C LYS A 233 5.91 -9.90 -0.09
N GLY A 234 5.17 -10.36 0.92
CA GLY A 234 5.56 -10.34 2.31
C GLY A 234 6.78 -11.22 2.60
N PHE A 235 7.02 -11.48 3.89
CA PHE A 235 7.99 -12.49 4.29
C PHE A 235 7.44 -13.92 4.15
N PHE A 236 6.12 -14.10 4.25
CA PHE A 236 5.39 -15.25 3.72
C PHE A 236 4.55 -14.82 2.53
N PHE A 237 4.53 -15.64 1.48
CA PHE A 237 3.73 -15.41 0.28
C PHE A 237 2.47 -16.25 0.35
N VAL A 238 1.30 -15.63 0.16
CA VAL A 238 -0.02 -16.27 0.13
C VAL A 238 -0.59 -16.22 -1.29
N PRO A 239 -0.47 -17.30 -2.08
CA PRO A 239 -0.93 -17.36 -3.47
C PRO A 239 -2.43 -17.10 -3.64
N ASP A 240 -3.26 -17.61 -2.72
CA ASP A 240 -4.73 -17.49 -2.77
C ASP A 240 -5.21 -16.04 -2.90
N SER A 241 -4.55 -15.11 -2.20
CA SER A 241 -4.85 -13.67 -2.29
C SER A 241 -4.64 -13.11 -3.70
N ARG A 242 -3.70 -13.68 -4.48
CA ARG A 242 -3.43 -13.25 -5.86
C ARG A 242 -4.46 -13.86 -6.82
N TYR A 243 -4.85 -15.11 -6.62
CA TYR A 243 -5.98 -15.68 -7.37
C TYR A 243 -7.25 -14.83 -7.16
N LYS A 244 -7.56 -14.46 -5.92
CA LYS A 244 -8.68 -13.57 -5.60
C LYS A 244 -8.57 -12.20 -6.28
N ALA A 245 -7.37 -11.62 -6.35
CA ALA A 245 -7.14 -10.35 -7.03
C ALA A 245 -7.22 -10.44 -8.57
N GLY A 246 -7.07 -11.65 -9.14
CA GLY A 246 -7.21 -11.92 -10.57
C GLY A 246 -5.89 -12.03 -11.34
N PHE A 247 -4.77 -12.35 -10.66
CA PHE A 247 -3.51 -12.66 -11.34
C PHE A 247 -3.58 -13.98 -12.10
N SER A 248 -2.78 -14.11 -13.16
CA SER A 248 -2.59 -15.40 -13.83
C SER A 248 -1.80 -16.38 -12.96
N GLU A 249 -1.98 -17.67 -13.23
CA GLU A 249 -1.21 -18.73 -12.57
C GLU A 249 0.31 -18.57 -12.79
N LYS A 250 0.73 -18.20 -14.01
CA LYS A 250 2.13 -17.95 -14.35
C LYS A 250 2.70 -16.82 -13.49
N PHE A 251 1.97 -15.72 -13.33
CA PHE A 251 2.37 -14.61 -12.47
C PHE A 251 2.55 -15.05 -11.02
N ILE A 252 1.58 -15.77 -10.48
CA ILE A 252 1.57 -16.22 -9.08
C ILE A 252 2.77 -17.14 -8.82
N LYS A 253 3.00 -18.13 -9.68
CA LYS A 253 4.12 -19.05 -9.58
C LYS A 253 5.46 -18.30 -9.62
N ASN A 254 5.65 -17.46 -10.64
CA ASN A 254 6.91 -16.75 -10.83
C ASN A 254 7.18 -15.76 -9.69
N LEU A 255 6.16 -15.05 -9.19
CA LEU A 255 6.29 -14.18 -8.02
C LEU A 255 6.67 -14.98 -6.77
N GLY A 256 6.02 -16.13 -6.54
CA GLY A 256 6.32 -17.02 -5.42
C GLY A 256 7.76 -17.50 -5.41
N GLU A 257 8.27 -17.92 -6.58
CA GLU A 257 9.63 -18.43 -6.77
C GLU A 257 10.70 -17.33 -6.84
N TYR A 258 10.32 -16.08 -7.13
CA TYR A 258 11.26 -14.97 -7.31
C TYR A 258 12.17 -14.76 -6.09
N LYS A 259 13.49 -14.80 -6.32
CA LYS A 259 14.53 -14.48 -5.34
C LYS A 259 15.36 -13.32 -5.84
N ASP A 260 15.50 -12.30 -5.01
CA ASP A 260 16.37 -11.16 -5.33
C ASP A 260 17.83 -11.57 -5.15
N LYS A 261 18.70 -11.18 -6.09
CA LYS A 261 20.15 -11.41 -6.01
C LYS A 261 20.81 -10.59 -4.90
N PHE A 262 20.12 -9.60 -4.34
CA PHE A 262 20.67 -8.62 -3.40
C PHE A 262 20.08 -8.73 -1.96
N SER A 263 19.22 -9.71 -1.69
CA SER A 263 18.48 -9.82 -0.43
C SER A 263 19.15 -10.73 0.61
N ASN A 264 19.81 -10.14 1.61
CA ASN A 264 20.24 -10.81 2.85
C ASN A 264 19.22 -10.68 4.00
N ARG A 265 17.90 -10.72 3.73
CA ARG A 265 16.89 -10.73 4.80
C ARG A 265 16.90 -12.08 5.52
N LYS A 266 17.08 -12.07 6.85
CA LYS A 266 16.72 -13.21 7.70
C LYS A 266 15.21 -13.47 7.53
N LYS A 267 14.81 -14.72 7.27
CA LYS A 267 13.39 -15.11 7.30
C LYS A 267 12.86 -14.85 8.72
N GLU A 268 11.73 -14.16 8.83
CA GLU A 268 10.98 -14.18 10.09
C GLU A 268 10.42 -15.59 10.28
N ILE A 269 10.48 -16.08 11.52
CA ILE A 269 9.99 -17.41 11.87
C ILE A 269 8.64 -17.18 12.54
N LEU A 270 7.57 -17.71 11.94
CA LEU A 270 6.28 -17.68 12.61
C LEU A 270 6.31 -18.68 13.76
N PRO A 271 5.72 -18.34 14.92
CA PRO A 271 5.36 -19.34 15.91
C PRO A 271 4.51 -20.44 15.27
N ASP A 272 4.71 -21.70 15.70
CA ASP A 272 3.97 -22.87 15.17
C ASP A 272 2.44 -22.74 15.31
N SER A 273 1.99 -21.89 16.22
CA SER A 273 0.58 -21.55 16.43
C SER A 273 -0.04 -20.70 15.32
N ILE A 274 0.76 -20.02 14.48
CA ILE A 274 0.28 -19.18 13.39
C ILE A 274 0.13 -20.02 12.11
N LYS A 275 -1.09 -20.50 11.87
CA LYS A 275 -1.45 -21.16 10.62
C LYS A 275 -1.71 -20.12 9.52
N ILE A 276 -0.83 -20.05 8.52
CA ILE A 276 -1.12 -19.35 7.27
C ILE A 276 -1.61 -20.40 6.27
N TRP A 277 -2.92 -20.41 6.01
CA TRP A 277 -3.48 -21.25 4.96
C TRP A 277 -2.91 -20.79 3.61
N GLY A 278 -2.16 -21.65 2.92
CA GLY A 278 -1.54 -21.33 1.63
C GLY A 278 -0.02 -21.49 1.55
N THR A 279 0.67 -21.92 2.62
CA THR A 279 2.04 -22.43 2.47
C THR A 279 1.97 -23.80 1.80
N TYR A 280 2.42 -23.90 0.56
CA TYR A 280 2.74 -25.19 -0.06
C TYR A 280 3.74 -25.90 0.87
N SER A 281 3.31 -26.99 1.50
CA SER A 281 4.22 -28.07 1.84
C SER A 281 4.65 -28.71 0.52
N ASP A 282 5.96 -28.97 0.41
CA ASP A 282 6.62 -29.58 -0.75
C ASP A 282 5.85 -30.78 -1.35
#